data_AF-A0A7S2BRP9-F1
#
_entry.id   AF-A0A7S2BRP9-F1
#
_cell.length_a   1.000
_cell.length_b   1.000
_cell.length_c   1.000
_cell.angle_alpha   90.00
_cell.angle_beta   90.00
_cell.angle_gamma   90.00
#
_symmetry.space_group_name_H-M   'P 1'
#
loop_
_entity.id
_entity.type
_entity.pdbx_description
1 polymer ?
#
loop_
_entity_poly.entity_id
_entity_poly.type
_entity_poly.pdbx_seq_one_letter_code
_entity_poly.pdbx_strand_id
1 'polypeptide(L)'
;IVFDCTMFGSKVLRFVPAAPIAAAATAAVSSVSLCSDDHVPALDYGWGHHGPLAAYDARAVRRGYQVYKEVCATCHSVQRVHFRNLVEYGAWSENEVKAIAEEFDYIDGPNDEGEMFERPGKLTDPLPSPYANDQAGRAANGGALPPDLSLMVKSRHAGVDYIFALLTGYVDPPEGKEMLSGLHYNPYFAGAAIAMPPPLMDGQVEFLDKTPATVSQMAKDVSVFLAWASEPEHDDRKKAGMKWIFALGICAVASGFYKRFRFASLKTRQISYL
;
A
#
# COMPACT_ATOMS: atom_id res chain seq x y z
N ILE A 1 19.18 0.65 -9.72
CA ILE A 1 20.34 1.58 -9.71
C ILE A 1 20.30 2.26 -8.36
N VAL A 2 21.07 1.73 -7.42
CA VAL A 2 21.19 2.23 -6.04
C VAL A 2 22.16 3.40 -6.11
N PHE A 3 21.73 4.59 -5.71
CA PHE A 3 22.65 5.70 -5.50
C PHE A 3 23.10 5.66 -4.03
N ASP A 4 24.29 5.09 -3.85
CA ASP A 4 25.03 5.04 -2.60
C ASP A 4 25.66 6.43 -2.34
N CYS A 5 25.33 7.03 -1.20
CA CYS A 5 25.69 8.41 -0.85
C CYS A 5 26.98 8.47 -0.01
N THR A 6 28.01 7.73 -0.43
CA THR A 6 29.25 7.57 0.36
C THR A 6 30.54 7.98 -0.35
N MET A 7 30.49 8.56 -1.56
CA MET A 7 31.71 8.84 -2.33
C MET A 7 31.71 10.22 -2.99
N PHE A 8 32.03 11.26 -2.24
CA PHE A 8 32.64 12.47 -2.83
C PHE A 8 33.85 12.93 -2.00
N GLY A 9 34.96 12.25 -2.23
CA GLY A 9 36.30 12.68 -1.81
C GLY A 9 36.82 13.79 -2.73
N SER A 10 37.32 14.84 -2.09
CA SER A 10 37.95 16.03 -2.65
C SER A 10 39.06 15.72 -3.68
N LYS A 11 38.94 16.26 -4.90
CA LYS A 11 40.09 16.56 -5.78
C LYS A 11 39.93 17.92 -6.46
N VAL A 12 40.91 18.75 -6.15
CA VAL A 12 41.17 20.12 -6.59
C VAL A 12 41.46 20.17 -8.10
N LEU A 13 40.79 21.06 -8.84
CA LEU A 13 41.21 21.47 -10.19
C LEU A 13 41.18 23.01 -10.31
N ARG A 14 42.16 23.54 -11.04
CA ARG A 14 42.66 24.93 -11.01
C ARG A 14 41.83 25.93 -11.85
N PHE A 15 42.00 27.19 -11.43
CA PHE A 15 41.46 28.48 -11.89
C PHE A 15 41.56 28.81 -13.40
N VAL A 16 40.53 29.52 -13.89
CA VAL A 16 40.60 30.60 -14.91
C VAL A 16 39.62 31.72 -14.46
N PRO A 17 39.98 33.03 -14.46
CA PRO A 17 39.16 34.08 -13.85
C PRO A 17 38.29 34.84 -14.87
N ALA A 18 37.05 35.16 -14.52
CA ALA A 18 36.26 36.20 -15.17
C ALA A 18 35.24 36.84 -14.18
N ALA A 19 35.49 38.13 -13.89
CA ALA A 19 34.66 39.25 -13.42
C ALA A 19 33.52 39.06 -12.36
N PRO A 20 33.41 39.95 -11.35
CA PRO A 20 32.43 39.86 -10.28
C PRO A 20 31.12 40.57 -10.64
N ILE A 21 29.99 39.88 -10.52
CA ILE A 21 28.67 40.51 -10.38
C ILE A 21 28.18 40.17 -8.98
N ALA A 22 28.15 41.19 -8.13
CA ALA A 22 27.52 41.13 -6.81
C ALA A 22 26.00 41.04 -7.00
N ALA A 23 25.41 39.93 -6.56
CA ALA A 23 23.97 39.80 -6.36
C ALA A 23 23.73 39.19 -4.98
N ALA A 24 22.91 39.90 -4.21
CA ALA A 24 22.68 39.71 -2.79
C ALA A 24 22.22 38.28 -2.43
N ALA A 25 22.79 37.77 -1.34
CA ALA A 25 22.38 36.56 -0.68
C ALA A 25 20.99 36.74 -0.06
N THR A 26 19.94 36.25 -0.72
CA THR A 26 18.73 35.81 -0.04
C THR A 26 18.98 34.38 0.44
N ALA A 27 19.22 34.23 1.73
CA ALA A 27 19.19 32.94 2.40
C ALA A 27 17.75 32.40 2.32
N ALA A 28 17.43 31.69 1.23
CA ALA A 28 16.32 30.77 1.23
C ALA A 28 16.67 29.70 2.25
N VAL A 29 16.05 29.80 3.43
CA VAL A 29 16.05 28.70 4.40
C VAL A 29 15.23 27.59 3.77
N SER A 30 15.87 26.80 2.91
CA SER A 30 15.40 25.46 2.61
C SER A 30 15.39 24.75 3.95
N SER A 31 14.21 24.56 4.53
CA SER A 31 14.00 23.51 5.51
C SER A 31 14.33 22.20 4.83
N VAL A 32 15.61 21.85 4.80
CA VAL A 32 16.06 20.49 4.58
C VAL A 32 15.34 19.73 5.67
N SER A 33 14.43 18.85 5.27
CA SER A 33 13.90 17.83 6.16
C SER A 33 15.11 17.14 6.74
N LEU A 34 15.48 17.49 7.97
CA LEU A 34 16.33 16.63 8.78
C LEU A 34 15.62 15.28 8.73
N CYS A 35 16.29 14.27 8.17
CA CYS A 35 15.93 12.90 8.47
C CYS A 35 15.86 12.86 9.99
N SER A 36 14.66 12.68 10.53
CA SER A 36 14.53 12.39 11.95
C SER A 36 15.41 11.17 12.18
N ASP A 37 16.49 11.32 12.95
CA ASP A 37 17.41 10.22 13.29
C ASP A 37 16.66 9.01 13.88
N ASP A 38 15.42 9.22 14.35
CA ASP A 38 14.54 8.20 14.93
C ASP A 38 13.75 7.35 13.92
N HIS A 39 13.82 7.61 12.61
CA HIS A 39 13.06 6.81 11.64
C HIS A 39 13.73 5.46 11.37
N VAL A 40 13.03 4.38 11.72
CA VAL A 40 13.47 2.99 11.47
C VAL A 40 12.77 2.45 10.22
N PRO A 41 13.51 1.90 9.24
CA PRO A 41 12.91 1.27 8.08
C PRO A 41 12.20 -0.04 8.47
N ALA A 42 11.10 -0.34 7.79
CA ALA A 42 10.42 -1.63 7.95
C ALA A 42 11.30 -2.79 7.45
N LEU A 43 11.23 -3.92 8.15
CA LEU A 43 11.87 -5.19 7.76
C LEU A 43 11.04 -5.89 6.67
N ASP A 44 11.68 -6.78 5.90
CA ASP A 44 10.95 -7.72 5.04
C ASP A 44 10.41 -8.87 5.89
N TYR A 45 9.07 -8.95 6.04
CA TYR A 45 8.42 -9.97 6.85
C TYR A 45 8.15 -11.28 6.09
N GLY A 46 8.52 -11.37 4.81
CA GLY A 46 8.40 -12.62 4.03
C GLY A 46 6.95 -13.03 3.77
N TRP A 47 6.10 -12.10 3.35
CA TRP A 47 4.68 -12.37 3.13
C TRP A 47 4.44 -13.49 2.12
N GLY A 48 3.46 -14.34 2.40
CA GLY A 48 3.11 -15.47 1.54
C GLY A 48 2.80 -15.08 0.10
N HIS A 49 2.26 -13.87 -0.13
CA HIS A 49 1.91 -13.36 -1.45
C HIS A 49 3.08 -12.65 -2.19
N HIS A 50 4.29 -12.59 -1.64
CA HIS A 50 5.44 -11.99 -2.35
C HIS A 50 5.96 -12.88 -3.50
N GLY A 51 5.77 -14.19 -3.42
CA GLY A 51 6.25 -15.13 -4.45
C GLY A 51 5.63 -14.89 -5.84
N PRO A 52 6.34 -15.17 -6.95
CA PRO A 52 5.88 -14.85 -8.31
C PRO A 52 4.58 -15.56 -8.70
N LEU A 53 4.29 -16.70 -8.08
CA LEU A 53 3.08 -17.51 -8.32
C LEU A 53 2.18 -17.59 -7.09
N ALA A 54 2.49 -16.84 -6.03
CA ALA A 54 1.72 -16.87 -4.80
C ALA A 54 0.57 -15.85 -4.85
N ALA A 55 -0.62 -16.33 -4.50
CA ALA A 55 -1.83 -15.54 -4.38
C ALA A 55 -1.96 -14.93 -2.98
N TYR A 56 -2.92 -14.02 -2.80
CA TYR A 56 -3.34 -13.60 -1.46
C TYR A 56 -4.00 -14.75 -0.71
N ASP A 57 -3.85 -14.77 0.62
CA ASP A 57 -4.60 -15.67 1.49
C ASP A 57 -6.03 -15.12 1.66
N ALA A 58 -7.00 -15.74 0.99
CA ALA A 58 -8.39 -15.31 1.00
C ALA A 58 -9.00 -15.26 2.42
N ARG A 59 -8.55 -16.12 3.35
CA ARG A 59 -9.01 -16.08 4.74
C ARG A 59 -8.45 -14.87 5.47
N ALA A 60 -7.17 -14.54 5.23
CA ALA A 60 -6.54 -13.35 5.78
C ALA A 60 -7.18 -12.07 5.24
N VAL A 61 -7.51 -11.99 3.94
CA VAL A 61 -8.24 -10.85 3.36
C VAL A 61 -9.61 -10.69 4.04
N ARG A 62 -10.33 -11.80 4.26
CA ARG A 62 -11.63 -11.80 4.92
C ARG A 62 -11.57 -11.30 6.36
N ARG A 63 -10.63 -11.81 7.16
CA ARG A 63 -10.38 -11.32 8.53
C ARG A 63 -9.92 -9.87 8.54
N GLY A 64 -9.09 -9.48 7.57
CA GLY A 64 -8.59 -8.11 7.46
C GLY A 64 -9.68 -7.09 7.16
N TYR A 65 -10.66 -7.46 6.33
CA TYR A 65 -11.86 -6.64 6.13
C TYR A 65 -12.66 -6.49 7.43
N GLN A 66 -12.78 -7.55 8.23
CA GLN A 66 -13.45 -7.48 9.54
C GLN A 66 -12.73 -6.47 10.48
N VAL A 67 -11.39 -6.57 10.58
CA VAL A 67 -10.59 -5.59 11.35
C VAL A 67 -10.77 -4.17 10.79
N TYR A 68 -10.78 -4.00 9.47
CA TYR A 68 -11.05 -2.70 8.86
C TYR A 68 -12.44 -2.18 9.24
N LYS A 69 -13.49 -3.00 9.09
CA LYS A 69 -14.88 -2.62 9.36
C LYS A 69 -15.10 -2.24 10.83
N GLU A 70 -14.53 -2.99 11.76
CA GLU A 70 -14.77 -2.82 13.19
C GLU A 70 -13.84 -1.78 13.86
N VAL A 71 -12.64 -1.55 13.31
CA VAL A 71 -11.63 -0.68 13.92
C VAL A 71 -11.29 0.53 13.05
N CYS A 72 -10.97 0.32 11.77
CA CYS A 72 -10.39 1.38 10.94
C CYS A 72 -11.46 2.26 10.27
N ALA A 73 -12.62 1.70 9.95
CA ALA A 73 -13.69 2.36 9.18
C ALA A 73 -14.31 3.56 9.91
N THR A 74 -14.06 3.70 11.22
CA THR A 74 -14.49 4.87 12.01
C THR A 74 -13.69 6.13 11.70
N CYS A 75 -12.48 6.00 11.17
CA CYS A 75 -11.57 7.12 10.92
C CYS A 75 -11.02 7.13 9.49
N HIS A 76 -10.84 5.97 8.87
CA HIS A 76 -10.30 5.83 7.54
C HIS A 76 -11.35 5.40 6.52
N SER A 77 -11.33 6.03 5.35
CA SER A 77 -12.09 5.56 4.19
C SER A 77 -11.29 4.55 3.36
N VAL A 78 -12.02 3.73 2.61
CA VAL A 78 -11.49 2.91 1.50
C VAL A 78 -12.41 3.19 0.30
N GLN A 79 -12.36 4.43 -0.19
CA GLN A 79 -13.33 4.96 -1.15
C GLN A 79 -13.32 4.27 -2.52
N ARG A 80 -12.23 3.57 -2.88
CA ARG A 80 -12.10 2.92 -4.20
C ARG A 80 -12.62 1.47 -4.20
N VAL A 81 -12.93 0.91 -3.03
CA VAL A 81 -13.47 -0.45 -2.91
C VAL A 81 -14.99 -0.35 -2.73
N HIS A 82 -15.71 -1.12 -3.55
CA HIS A 82 -17.16 -1.25 -3.49
C HIS A 82 -17.52 -2.64 -2.94
N PHE A 83 -18.74 -2.80 -2.43
CA PHE A 83 -19.19 -4.10 -1.92
C PHE A 83 -19.06 -5.23 -2.96
N ARG A 84 -19.40 -4.96 -4.23
CA ARG A 84 -19.22 -5.92 -5.33
C ARG A 84 -17.79 -6.44 -5.50
N ASN A 85 -16.77 -5.65 -5.13
CA ASN A 85 -15.38 -6.10 -5.25
C ASN A 85 -15.06 -7.21 -4.25
N LEU A 86 -15.74 -7.23 -3.08
CA LEU A 86 -15.63 -8.33 -2.12
C LEU A 86 -16.20 -9.64 -2.70
N VAL A 87 -17.32 -9.54 -3.43
CA VAL A 87 -17.90 -10.69 -4.15
C VAL A 87 -16.99 -11.14 -5.28
N GLU A 88 -16.47 -10.22 -6.09
CA GLU A 88 -15.55 -10.50 -7.21
C GLU A 88 -14.27 -11.21 -6.75
N TYR A 89 -13.74 -10.87 -5.57
CA TYR A 89 -12.57 -11.56 -5.00
C TYR A 89 -12.87 -13.01 -4.60
N GLY A 90 -14.12 -13.32 -4.23
CA GLY A 90 -14.57 -14.68 -3.94
C GLY A 90 -14.31 -15.18 -2.51
N ALA A 91 -13.93 -14.31 -1.57
CA ALA A 91 -13.81 -14.66 -0.15
C ALA A 91 -15.14 -14.55 0.64
N TRP A 92 -16.19 -14.01 0.01
CA TRP A 92 -17.55 -13.92 0.53
C TRP A 92 -18.55 -14.48 -0.47
N SER A 93 -19.71 -14.91 0.03
CA SER A 93 -20.85 -15.19 -0.85
C SER A 93 -21.59 -13.89 -1.20
N GLU A 94 -22.26 -13.84 -2.34
CA GLU A 94 -23.03 -12.66 -2.77
C GLU A 94 -24.09 -12.26 -1.74
N ASN A 95 -24.82 -13.24 -1.18
CA ASN A 95 -25.85 -13.00 -0.16
C ASN A 95 -25.26 -12.40 1.12
N GLU A 96 -24.07 -12.83 1.49
CA GLU A 96 -23.38 -12.32 2.67
C GLU A 96 -22.96 -10.87 2.49
N VAL A 97 -22.34 -10.53 1.36
CA VAL A 97 -21.94 -9.14 1.08
C VAL A 97 -23.17 -8.25 0.93
N LYS A 98 -24.26 -8.76 0.36
CA LYS A 98 -25.53 -8.04 0.28
C LYS A 98 -26.07 -7.72 1.68
N ALA A 99 -26.08 -8.70 2.59
CA ALA A 99 -26.47 -8.46 3.98
C ALA A 99 -25.57 -7.40 4.65
N ILE A 100 -24.26 -7.45 4.43
CA ILE A 100 -23.32 -6.43 4.94
C ILE A 100 -23.61 -5.04 4.34
N ALA A 101 -23.95 -4.96 3.05
CA ALA A 101 -24.26 -3.69 2.40
C ALA A 101 -25.56 -3.08 2.96
N GLU A 102 -26.56 -3.92 3.24
CA GLU A 102 -27.86 -3.51 3.80
C GLU A 102 -27.76 -2.99 5.24
N GLU A 103 -26.65 -3.23 5.96
CA GLU A 103 -26.39 -2.65 7.29
C GLU A 103 -26.08 -1.14 7.26
N PHE A 104 -25.79 -0.58 6.08
CA PHE A 104 -25.41 0.82 5.92
C PHE A 104 -26.45 1.59 5.11
N ASP A 105 -26.76 2.80 5.56
CA ASP A 105 -27.68 3.70 4.86
C ASP A 105 -26.92 4.64 3.92
N TYR A 106 -27.45 4.81 2.71
CA TYR A 106 -26.93 5.71 1.68
C TYR A 106 -28.00 6.70 1.25
N ILE A 107 -27.59 7.94 1.04
CA ILE A 107 -28.44 8.97 0.44
C ILE A 107 -28.49 8.73 -1.08
N ASP A 108 -29.70 8.62 -1.63
CA ASP A 108 -30.01 8.47 -3.06
C ASP A 108 -31.09 9.48 -3.47
N GLY A 109 -31.35 9.62 -4.77
CA GLY A 109 -32.37 10.53 -5.30
C GLY A 109 -31.87 11.48 -6.39
N PRO A 110 -32.72 12.44 -6.81
CA PRO A 110 -34.01 12.79 -6.23
C PRO A 110 -35.15 11.80 -6.55
N ASN A 111 -36.18 11.73 -5.71
CA ASN A 111 -37.45 11.06 -6.00
C ASN A 111 -38.36 11.91 -6.91
N ASP A 112 -39.59 11.44 -7.18
CA ASP A 112 -40.57 12.14 -8.04
C ASP A 112 -41.01 13.52 -7.48
N GLU A 113 -40.76 13.78 -6.20
CA GLU A 113 -41.04 15.06 -5.52
C GLU A 113 -39.81 15.99 -5.50
N GLY A 114 -38.66 15.54 -6.01
CA GLY A 114 -37.40 16.28 -6.04
C GLY A 114 -36.60 16.21 -4.73
N GLU A 115 -36.95 15.32 -3.82
CA GLU A 115 -36.31 15.14 -2.52
C GLU A 115 -35.29 13.99 -2.54
N MET A 116 -34.17 14.15 -1.82
CA MET A 116 -33.21 13.07 -1.57
C MET A 116 -33.74 12.17 -0.45
N PHE A 117 -33.53 10.87 -0.56
CA PHE A 117 -34.00 9.88 0.43
C PHE A 117 -32.87 8.92 0.84
N GLU A 118 -33.02 8.29 1.99
CA GLU A 118 -32.10 7.25 2.45
C GLU A 118 -32.59 5.87 2.01
N ARG A 119 -31.65 5.02 1.59
CA ARG A 119 -31.90 3.63 1.27
C ARG A 119 -30.82 2.72 1.86
N PRO A 120 -31.14 1.44 2.10
CA PRO A 120 -30.12 0.46 2.42
C PRO A 120 -29.10 0.35 1.28
N GLY A 121 -27.86 0.04 1.65
CA GLY A 121 -26.76 -0.16 0.72
C GLY A 121 -27.01 -1.34 -0.22
N LYS A 122 -26.46 -1.24 -1.42
CA LYS A 122 -26.46 -2.29 -2.44
C LYS A 122 -25.03 -2.62 -2.88
N LEU A 123 -24.84 -3.74 -3.57
CA LEU A 123 -23.50 -4.21 -3.97
C LEU A 123 -22.70 -3.19 -4.80
N THR A 124 -23.37 -2.31 -5.53
CA THR A 124 -22.70 -1.30 -6.37
C THR A 124 -22.21 -0.09 -5.58
N ASP A 125 -22.59 0.06 -4.31
CA ASP A 125 -22.18 1.19 -3.49
C ASP A 125 -20.73 1.04 -3.02
N PRO A 126 -20.01 2.16 -2.84
CA PRO A 126 -18.68 2.16 -2.22
C PRO A 126 -18.79 1.74 -0.75
N LEU A 127 -17.67 1.38 -0.14
CA LEU A 127 -17.62 1.29 1.32
C LEU A 127 -17.87 2.67 1.96
N PRO A 128 -18.57 2.73 3.11
CA PRO A 128 -18.96 4.00 3.72
C PRO A 128 -17.73 4.80 4.15
N SER A 129 -17.79 6.12 3.95
CA SER A 129 -16.77 7.05 4.43
C SER A 129 -17.13 7.54 5.84
N PRO A 130 -16.19 7.60 6.79
CA PRO A 130 -16.46 8.07 8.16
C PRO A 130 -16.79 9.56 8.23
N TYR A 131 -16.35 10.34 7.25
CA TYR A 131 -16.53 11.79 7.23
C TYR A 131 -17.15 12.22 5.91
N ALA A 132 -18.01 13.24 5.98
CA ALA A 132 -18.63 13.86 4.82
C ALA A 132 -17.63 14.66 3.95
N ASN A 133 -16.56 15.18 4.57
CA ASN A 133 -15.50 15.94 3.90
C ASN A 133 -14.21 15.96 4.75
N ASP A 134 -13.12 16.40 4.12
CA ASP A 134 -11.80 16.49 4.75
C ASP A 134 -11.78 17.41 5.97
N GLN A 135 -12.57 18.48 5.98
CA GLN A 135 -12.63 19.44 7.07
C GLN A 135 -13.27 18.81 8.32
N ALA A 136 -14.33 18.02 8.14
CA ALA A 136 -14.93 17.23 9.20
C ALA A 136 -13.93 16.19 9.76
N GLY A 137 -13.17 15.52 8.87
CA GLY A 137 -12.13 14.59 9.28
C GLY A 137 -11.01 15.24 10.10
N ARG A 138 -10.55 16.43 9.68
CA ARG A 138 -9.55 17.21 10.43
C ARG A 138 -10.08 17.68 11.78
N ALA A 139 -11.31 18.17 11.82
CA ALA A 139 -11.94 18.62 13.05
C ALA A 139 -12.06 17.48 14.08
N ALA A 140 -12.41 16.27 13.63
CA ALA A 140 -12.53 15.09 14.48
C ALA A 140 -11.19 14.55 15.01
N ASN A 141 -10.07 14.83 14.33
CA ASN A 141 -8.76 14.25 14.63
C ASN A 141 -7.68 15.30 14.95
N GLY A 142 -8.05 16.39 15.63
CA GLY A 142 -7.09 17.38 16.12
C GLY A 142 -6.30 18.11 15.02
N GLY A 143 -6.90 18.29 13.84
CA GLY A 143 -6.30 18.95 12.68
C GLY A 143 -5.62 18.01 11.68
N ALA A 144 -5.31 16.77 12.09
CA ALA A 144 -4.78 15.74 11.21
C ALA A 144 -5.92 15.12 10.37
N LEU A 145 -5.65 14.83 9.09
CA LEU A 145 -6.60 14.14 8.22
C LEU A 145 -6.18 12.67 8.11
N PRO A 146 -6.99 11.70 8.57
CA PRO A 146 -6.75 10.30 8.29
C PRO A 146 -6.73 10.04 6.78
N PRO A 147 -5.67 9.47 6.21
CA PRO A 147 -5.60 9.21 4.78
C PRO A 147 -6.54 8.07 4.37
N ASP A 148 -7.08 8.16 3.16
CA ASP A 148 -7.78 7.06 2.49
C ASP A 148 -6.85 5.84 2.32
N LEU A 149 -7.32 4.67 2.76
CA LEU A 149 -6.52 3.45 2.81
C LEU A 149 -6.57 2.65 1.51
N SER A 150 -7.40 3.04 0.54
CA SER A 150 -7.58 2.35 -0.73
C SER A 150 -6.28 1.97 -1.46
N LEU A 151 -5.27 2.85 -1.42
CA LEU A 151 -3.98 2.65 -2.09
C LEU A 151 -2.80 2.70 -1.11
N MET A 152 -3.06 2.49 0.20
CA MET A 152 -2.07 2.77 1.23
C MET A 152 -0.77 1.97 1.03
N VAL A 153 -0.90 0.69 0.67
CA VAL A 153 0.22 -0.22 0.41
C VAL A 153 1.06 0.23 -0.78
N LYS A 154 0.46 0.84 -1.82
CA LYS A 154 1.21 1.37 -2.98
C LYS A 154 1.72 2.79 -2.76
N SER A 155 1.15 3.53 -1.80
CA SER A 155 1.46 4.94 -1.54
C SER A 155 2.60 5.17 -0.54
N ARG A 156 3.13 4.10 0.07
CA ARG A 156 4.21 4.16 1.05
C ARG A 156 5.36 3.24 0.64
N HIS A 157 6.57 3.66 0.96
CA HIS A 157 7.75 2.80 0.82
C HIS A 157 7.60 1.56 1.71
N ALA A 158 8.17 0.43 1.28
CA ALA A 158 8.01 -0.89 1.90
C ALA A 158 6.56 -1.44 1.94
N GLY A 159 5.56 -0.68 1.50
CA GLY A 159 4.19 -1.12 1.29
C GLY A 159 3.58 -1.88 2.47
N VAL A 160 3.29 -3.17 2.27
CA VAL A 160 2.63 -4.01 3.28
C VAL A 160 3.49 -4.18 4.54
N ASP A 161 4.82 -4.22 4.39
CA ASP A 161 5.76 -4.31 5.49
C ASP A 161 5.70 -3.06 6.38
N TYR A 162 5.58 -1.87 5.75
CA TYR A 162 5.44 -0.60 6.47
C TYR A 162 4.15 -0.56 7.29
N ILE A 163 3.01 -0.98 6.72
CA ILE A 163 1.74 -0.95 7.45
C ILE A 163 1.80 -1.87 8.67
N PHE A 164 2.31 -3.09 8.50
CA PHE A 164 2.44 -4.03 9.60
C PHE A 164 3.38 -3.51 10.69
N ALA A 165 4.55 -2.98 10.32
CA ALA A 165 5.51 -2.40 11.24
C ALA A 165 4.92 -1.19 11.98
N LEU A 166 4.20 -0.31 11.27
CA LEU A 166 3.55 0.86 11.88
C LEU A 166 2.50 0.44 12.91
N LEU A 167 1.64 -0.53 12.59
CA LEU A 167 0.55 -0.96 13.47
C LEU A 167 1.06 -1.71 14.72
N THR A 168 2.17 -2.44 14.60
CA THR A 168 2.75 -3.22 15.71
C THR A 168 3.88 -2.48 16.46
N GLY A 169 4.34 -1.35 15.94
CA GLY A 169 5.54 -0.64 16.41
C GLY A 169 5.29 0.50 17.39
N TYR A 170 4.10 0.66 17.94
CA TYR A 170 3.85 1.67 18.98
C TYR A 170 4.61 1.31 20.25
N VAL A 171 5.45 2.24 20.71
CA VAL A 171 6.26 2.12 21.93
C VAL A 171 6.32 3.46 22.63
N ASP A 172 6.70 3.47 23.91
CA ASP A 172 6.94 4.71 24.64
C ASP A 172 8.13 5.47 24.05
N PRO A 173 8.10 6.82 24.06
CA PRO A 173 9.20 7.63 23.54
C PRO A 173 10.49 7.36 24.33
N PRO A 174 11.66 7.34 23.65
CA PRO A 174 12.94 7.19 24.33
C PRO A 174 13.20 8.38 25.28
N GLU A 175 14.03 8.15 26.29
CA GLU A 175 14.38 9.17 27.28
C GLU A 175 14.86 10.48 26.61
N GLY A 176 14.29 11.61 27.03
CA GLY A 176 14.63 12.94 26.51
C GLY A 176 13.82 13.38 25.29
N LYS A 177 12.96 12.54 24.72
CA LYS A 177 12.05 12.93 23.63
C LYS A 177 10.68 13.33 24.17
N GLU A 178 10.45 14.64 24.26
CA GLU A 178 9.12 15.17 24.61
C GLU A 178 8.20 15.16 23.38
N MET A 179 7.00 14.59 23.56
CA MET A 179 5.97 14.53 22.52
C MET A 179 5.00 15.69 22.69
N LEU A 180 4.61 16.32 21.57
CA LEU A 180 3.54 17.31 21.57
C LEU A 180 2.21 16.64 21.98
N SER A 181 1.36 17.39 22.68
CA SER A 181 0.05 16.90 23.10
C SER A 181 -0.77 16.41 21.90
N GLY A 182 -1.27 15.17 21.99
CA GLY A 182 -2.05 14.52 20.93
C GLY A 182 -1.22 13.78 19.87
N LEU A 183 0.11 13.77 19.97
CA LEU A 183 0.97 12.93 19.15
C LEU A 183 1.49 11.73 19.94
N HIS A 184 1.60 10.59 19.26
CA HIS A 184 2.08 9.32 19.78
C HIS A 184 3.42 8.98 19.13
N TYR A 185 4.30 8.32 19.90
CA TYR A 185 5.60 7.92 19.38
C TYR A 185 5.49 6.61 18.58
N ASN A 186 6.06 6.60 17.37
CA ASN A 186 6.18 5.41 16.56
C ASN A 186 7.42 5.51 15.66
N PRO A 187 8.46 4.69 15.87
CA PRO A 187 9.74 4.79 15.15
C PRO A 187 9.61 4.53 13.64
N TYR A 188 8.59 3.80 13.19
CA TYR A 188 8.37 3.54 11.77
C TYR A 188 7.72 4.72 11.06
N PHE A 189 7.07 5.65 11.78
CA PHE A 189 6.51 6.85 11.17
C PHE A 189 7.61 7.87 10.87
N ALA A 190 7.51 8.59 9.75
CA ALA A 190 8.50 9.62 9.43
C ALA A 190 8.39 10.79 10.43
N GLY A 191 9.49 11.10 11.13
CA GLY A 191 9.48 12.05 12.25
C GLY A 191 9.15 11.44 13.62
N ALA A 192 8.80 10.15 13.63
CA ALA A 192 8.48 9.34 14.80
C ALA A 192 7.37 9.88 15.73
N ALA A 193 6.58 10.85 15.26
CA ALA A 193 5.43 11.42 15.95
C ALA A 193 4.20 11.37 15.05
N ILE A 194 3.21 10.55 15.43
CA ILE A 194 1.99 10.30 14.65
C ILE A 194 0.76 10.76 15.44
N ALA A 195 -0.21 11.37 14.77
CA ALA A 195 -1.46 11.82 15.41
C ALA A 195 -2.46 10.67 15.69
N MET A 196 -2.15 9.46 15.24
CA MET A 196 -2.98 8.28 15.42
C MET A 196 -2.57 7.58 16.72
N PRO A 197 -3.49 7.32 17.67
CA PRO A 197 -3.22 6.45 18.81
C PRO A 197 -3.03 4.99 18.35
N PRO A 198 -2.45 4.10 19.19
CA PRO A 198 -2.36 2.69 18.87
C PRO A 198 -3.77 2.12 18.59
N PRO A 199 -4.08 1.71 17.34
CA PRO A 199 -5.46 1.40 16.96
C PRO A 199 -5.88 -0.02 17.32
N LEU A 200 -4.91 -0.91 17.61
CA LEU A 200 -5.13 -2.33 17.82
C LEU A 200 -4.77 -2.73 19.27
N MET A 201 -5.63 -3.54 19.89
CA MET A 201 -5.42 -4.15 21.20
C MET A 201 -5.74 -5.65 21.16
N ASP A 202 -5.06 -6.46 21.98
CA ASP A 202 -5.33 -7.90 22.02
C ASP A 202 -6.79 -8.19 22.39
N GLY A 203 -7.45 -9.04 21.59
CA GLY A 203 -8.85 -9.43 21.78
C GLY A 203 -9.90 -8.40 21.37
N GLN A 204 -9.52 -7.34 20.63
CA GLN A 204 -10.44 -6.28 20.22
C GLN A 204 -11.52 -6.73 19.22
N VAL A 205 -11.25 -7.75 18.42
CA VAL A 205 -12.16 -8.31 17.41
C VAL A 205 -12.34 -9.81 17.67
N GLU A 206 -13.54 -10.34 17.46
CA GLU A 206 -13.80 -11.78 17.50
C GLU A 206 -13.92 -12.34 16.08
N PHE A 207 -12.88 -13.06 15.61
CA PHE A 207 -12.90 -13.65 14.29
C PHE A 207 -13.87 -14.82 14.20
N LEU A 208 -14.66 -14.86 13.11
CA LEU A 208 -15.62 -15.93 12.84
C LEU A 208 -15.00 -17.35 12.79
N ASP A 209 -13.73 -17.44 12.38
CA ASP A 209 -13.00 -18.70 12.29
C ASP A 209 -12.27 -19.09 13.59
N LYS A 210 -12.49 -18.34 14.68
CA LYS A 210 -11.89 -18.53 16.02
C LYS A 210 -10.37 -18.40 16.05
N THR A 211 -9.78 -17.70 15.07
CA THR A 211 -8.37 -17.31 15.16
C THR A 211 -8.17 -16.41 16.39
N PRO A 212 -7.10 -16.58 17.18
CA PRO A 212 -6.78 -15.66 18.26
C PRO A 212 -6.49 -14.25 17.71
N ALA A 213 -7.30 -13.27 18.12
CA ALA A 213 -7.18 -11.87 17.70
C ALA A 213 -6.09 -11.14 18.50
N THR A 214 -4.85 -11.57 18.34
CA THR A 214 -3.69 -10.82 18.84
C THR A 214 -3.41 -9.60 17.96
N VAL A 215 -2.74 -8.57 18.49
CA VAL A 215 -2.37 -7.36 17.75
C VAL A 215 -1.61 -7.69 16.47
N SER A 216 -0.64 -8.61 16.54
CA SER A 216 0.13 -9.04 15.36
C SER A 216 -0.74 -9.78 14.34
N GLN A 217 -1.68 -10.61 14.77
CA GLN A 217 -2.58 -11.31 13.87
C GLN A 217 -3.55 -10.35 13.16
N MET A 218 -4.14 -9.41 13.89
CA MET A 218 -5.00 -8.37 13.31
C MET A 218 -4.22 -7.45 12.36
N ALA A 219 -3.02 -7.03 12.76
CA ALA A 219 -2.13 -6.21 11.92
C ALA A 219 -1.75 -6.94 10.62
N LYS A 220 -1.48 -8.25 10.70
CA LYS A 220 -1.21 -9.10 9.53
C LYS A 220 -2.42 -9.14 8.59
N ASP A 221 -3.60 -9.45 9.13
CA ASP A 221 -4.80 -9.62 8.34
C ASP A 221 -5.25 -8.30 7.68
N VAL A 222 -5.26 -7.19 8.42
CA VAL A 222 -5.61 -5.87 7.84
C VAL A 222 -4.59 -5.44 6.80
N SER A 223 -3.30 -5.72 6.98
CA SER A 223 -2.27 -5.41 5.99
C SER A 223 -2.47 -6.19 4.70
N VAL A 224 -2.86 -7.47 4.78
CA VAL A 224 -3.20 -8.30 3.61
C VAL A 224 -4.46 -7.79 2.92
N PHE A 225 -5.49 -7.40 3.68
CA PHE A 225 -6.68 -6.77 3.11
C PHE A 225 -6.36 -5.45 2.39
N LEU A 226 -5.52 -4.59 2.96
CA LEU A 226 -5.11 -3.33 2.32
C LEU A 226 -4.20 -3.55 1.11
N ALA A 227 -3.42 -4.63 1.09
CA ALA A 227 -2.64 -5.04 -0.08
C ALA A 227 -3.56 -5.47 -1.23
N TRP A 228 -4.59 -6.26 -0.92
CA TRP A 228 -5.65 -6.60 -1.88
C TRP A 228 -6.42 -5.36 -2.33
N ALA A 229 -6.83 -4.47 -1.43
CA ALA A 229 -7.56 -3.24 -1.78
C ALA A 229 -6.74 -2.34 -2.73
N SER A 230 -5.41 -2.33 -2.57
CA SER A 230 -4.48 -1.57 -3.42
C SER A 230 -4.19 -2.25 -4.76
N GLU A 231 -4.36 -3.58 -4.85
CA GLU A 231 -4.07 -4.39 -6.04
C GLU A 231 -5.04 -5.59 -6.16
N PRO A 232 -6.33 -5.35 -6.49
CA PRO A 232 -7.30 -6.42 -6.64
C PRO A 232 -6.97 -7.36 -7.80
N GLU A 233 -6.21 -6.88 -8.80
CA GLU A 233 -5.78 -7.65 -9.97
C GLU A 233 -4.58 -8.58 -9.70
N HIS A 234 -4.00 -8.59 -8.49
CA HIS A 234 -2.75 -9.27 -8.15
C HIS A 234 -2.73 -10.76 -8.57
N ASP A 235 -3.76 -11.50 -8.20
CA ASP A 235 -3.83 -12.95 -8.43
C ASP A 235 -3.99 -13.26 -9.93
N ASP A 236 -4.86 -12.53 -10.61
CA ASP A 236 -5.06 -12.65 -12.06
C ASP A 236 -3.85 -12.19 -12.86
N ARG A 237 -3.16 -11.13 -12.41
CA ARG A 237 -1.92 -10.64 -13.02
C ARG A 237 -0.82 -11.69 -12.95
N LYS A 238 -0.63 -12.35 -11.81
CA LYS A 238 0.37 -13.43 -11.65
C LYS A 238 0.00 -14.67 -12.46
N LYS A 239 -1.28 -15.05 -12.45
CA LYS A 239 -1.79 -16.16 -13.26
C LYS A 239 -1.63 -15.91 -14.76
N ALA A 240 -1.95 -14.72 -15.24
CA ALA A 240 -1.74 -14.31 -16.63
C ALA A 240 -0.23 -14.25 -16.96
N GLY A 241 0.58 -13.69 -16.07
CA GLY A 241 2.03 -13.64 -16.20
C GLY A 241 2.65 -15.01 -16.40
N MET A 242 2.25 -16.01 -15.61
CA MET A 242 2.69 -17.39 -15.76
C MET A 242 2.36 -17.96 -17.15
N LYS A 243 1.12 -17.78 -17.62
CA LYS A 243 0.68 -18.24 -18.95
C LYS A 243 1.51 -17.60 -20.07
N TRP A 244 1.75 -16.29 -19.98
CA TRP A 244 2.51 -15.56 -20.99
C TRP A 244 4.00 -15.92 -20.98
N ILE A 245 4.62 -16.05 -19.80
CA ILE A 245 6.03 -16.48 -19.69
C ILE A 245 6.19 -17.87 -20.28
N PHE A 246 5.27 -18.79 -20.01
CA PHE A 246 5.29 -20.14 -20.58
C PHE A 246 5.16 -20.11 -22.11
N ALA A 247 4.18 -19.38 -22.65
CA ALA A 247 3.98 -19.24 -24.09
C ALA A 247 5.18 -18.59 -24.80
N LEU A 248 5.72 -17.51 -24.23
CA LEU A 248 6.91 -16.84 -24.75
C LEU A 248 8.15 -17.73 -24.68
N GLY A 249 8.28 -18.58 -23.65
CA GLY A 249 9.33 -19.59 -23.54
C GLY A 249 9.31 -20.57 -24.71
N ILE A 250 8.12 -21.09 -25.07
CA ILE A 250 7.95 -21.96 -26.24
C ILE A 250 8.32 -21.22 -27.53
N CYS A 251 7.81 -19.99 -27.72
CA CYS A 251 8.13 -19.18 -28.89
C CYS A 251 9.63 -18.88 -29.02
N ALA A 252 10.31 -18.64 -27.91
CA ALA A 252 11.76 -18.39 -27.87
C ALA A 252 12.55 -19.64 -28.28
N VAL A 253 12.17 -20.82 -27.79
CA VAL A 253 12.80 -22.10 -28.19
C VAL A 253 12.57 -22.36 -29.68
N ALA A 254 11.33 -22.22 -30.16
CA ALA A 254 10.99 -22.44 -31.58
C ALA A 254 11.75 -21.48 -32.50
N SER A 255 11.81 -20.19 -32.12
CA SER A 255 12.54 -19.17 -32.87
C SER A 255 14.06 -19.39 -32.83
N GLY A 256 14.60 -19.81 -31.69
CA GLY A 256 16.00 -20.20 -31.54
C GLY A 256 16.37 -21.39 -32.42
N PHE A 257 15.50 -22.41 -32.46
CA PHE A 257 15.64 -23.56 -33.35
C PHE A 257 15.59 -23.14 -34.82
N TYR A 258 14.57 -22.36 -35.21
CA TYR A 258 14.41 -21.90 -36.58
C TYR A 258 15.62 -21.08 -37.06
N LYS A 259 16.12 -20.16 -36.22
CA LYS A 259 17.35 -19.41 -36.49
C LYS A 259 18.53 -20.36 -36.75
N ARG A 260 18.77 -21.34 -35.88
CA ARG A 260 19.88 -22.30 -36.05
C ARG A 260 19.72 -23.14 -37.31
N PHE A 261 18.51 -23.63 -37.58
CA PHE A 261 18.20 -24.38 -38.79
C PHE A 261 18.49 -23.58 -40.05
N ARG A 262 18.05 -22.31 -40.12
CA ARG A 262 18.28 -21.44 -41.29
C ARG A 262 19.76 -21.05 -41.47
N PHE A 263 20.48 -20.82 -40.39
CA PHE A 263 21.91 -20.45 -40.44
C PHE A 263 22.86 -21.65 -40.50
N ALA A 264 22.36 -22.89 -40.43
CA ALA A 264 23.20 -24.09 -40.41
C ALA A 264 24.14 -24.14 -41.62
N SER A 265 23.64 -23.91 -42.84
CA SER A 265 24.44 -23.95 -44.07
C SER A 265 25.59 -22.94 -44.08
N LEU A 266 25.36 -21.72 -43.58
CA LEU A 266 26.40 -20.69 -43.47
C LEU A 266 27.42 -21.00 -42.38
N LYS A 267 27.00 -21.69 -41.31
CA LYS A 267 27.86 -22.04 -40.18
C LYS A 267 28.69 -23.30 -40.45
N THR A 268 28.23 -24.22 -41.30
CA THR A 268 28.95 -25.46 -41.64
C THR A 268 29.75 -25.38 -42.95
N ARG A 269 29.71 -24.27 -43.67
CA ARG A 269 30.48 -24.10 -44.92
C ARG A 269 31.99 -24.19 -44.66
N GLN A 270 32.71 -24.90 -45.53
CA GLN A 270 34.17 -24.86 -45.60
C GLN A 270 34.59 -23.95 -46.75
N ILE A 271 35.62 -23.12 -46.52
CA ILE A 271 36.13 -22.17 -47.51
C ILE A 271 37.59 -22.53 -47.79
N SER A 272 37.90 -22.85 -49.05
CA SER A 272 39.26 -22.98 -49.56
C SER A 272 39.59 -21.78 -50.44
N TYR A 273 40.77 -21.21 -50.28
CA TYR A 273 41.31 -20.18 -51.16
C TYR A 273 42.32 -20.86 -52.09
N LEU A 274 42.09 -20.74 -53.40
CA LEU A 274 42.95 -21.29 -54.47
C LEU A 274 43.93 -20.24 -54.94
#